data_AF-A0AAV4VFU8-F1
#
_entry.id   AF-A0AAV4VFU8-F1
#
_cell.length_a   1.000
_cell.length_b   1.000
_cell.length_c   1.000
_cell.angle_alpha   90.00
_cell.angle_beta   90.00
_cell.angle_gamma   90.00
#
_symmetry.space_group_name_H-M   'P 1'
#
loop_
_entity.id
_entity.type
_entity.pdbx_description
1 polymer ?
#
loop_
_entity_poly.entity_id
_entity_poly.type
_entity_poly.pdbx_seq_one_letter_code
_entity_poly.pdbx_strand_id
1 'polypeptide(L)'
;MGDLQSCLGTPECPDDGVFHLNTNVVFDKDGTLIHKYHKEHLFYEFGMDLPRKEQVFTFETSFGKFVTFICFDIDFKRMSEVGRGTGVDAVLFSAMFVDLAPQMTSIQFWESWALGNNVTMLASNLQIPGYMAVGSGIFHGQNRALVYTFNPDGYSKLIVANMPKRGADPVEPEASITAISENDVWEWKGDGYDVPDICSITLLNDSIDITRDYRCKEENLTDYTFKKLTEPEGRVEVCSSGLCCFVEYVADSMTENFYLGVFSGMYTFFERYSWCEEDCVLARCDSLGDKLCATFPMKSKTSFKHIHLKGNFSSEIVYPSVLQSSMRLVPRSVWDRHHHDNKKRHSR
;
A
#
# COMPACT_ATOMS: atom_id res chain seq x y z
N MET A 1 -3.93 2.65 19.99
CA MET A 1 -4.34 3.33 21.24
C MET A 1 -3.32 4.44 21.57
N GLY A 2 -3.61 5.32 22.53
CA GLY A 2 -2.62 6.28 23.05
C GLY A 2 -1.94 5.76 24.33
N ASP A 3 -0.64 5.97 24.46
CA ASP A 3 0.13 5.70 25.70
C ASP A 3 0.64 7.02 26.26
N LEU A 4 0.43 7.24 27.56
CA LEU A 4 0.88 8.42 28.28
C LEU A 4 2.03 8.03 29.20
N GLN A 5 3.19 8.65 29.03
CA GLN A 5 4.37 8.36 29.85
C GLN A 5 4.86 9.64 30.52
N SER A 6 4.77 9.70 31.86
CA SER A 6 5.36 10.82 32.60
C SER A 6 6.87 10.87 32.38
N CYS A 7 7.38 12.06 32.07
CA CYS A 7 8.80 12.32 31.84
C CYS A 7 9.36 13.42 32.75
N LEU A 8 8.65 13.78 33.82
CA LEU A 8 9.06 14.84 34.74
C LEU A 8 10.50 14.61 35.23
N GLY A 9 11.34 15.61 35.01
CA GLY A 9 12.76 15.58 35.40
C GLY A 9 13.71 14.97 34.37
N THR A 10 13.25 14.54 33.19
CA THR A 10 14.14 14.13 32.09
C THR A 10 14.44 15.30 31.14
N PRO A 11 15.65 15.36 30.55
CA PRO A 11 15.89 16.22 29.40
C PRO A 11 14.89 15.91 28.29
N GLU A 12 14.47 16.92 27.52
CA GLU A 12 13.53 16.81 26.39
C GLU A 12 12.08 16.43 26.75
N CYS A 13 11.70 16.43 28.03
CA CYS A 13 10.30 16.28 28.42
C CYS A 13 9.49 17.51 27.94
N PRO A 14 8.32 17.33 27.31
CA PRO A 14 7.45 18.44 26.94
C PRO A 14 7.00 19.24 28.17
N ASP A 15 6.56 20.48 27.95
CA ASP A 15 6.19 21.42 29.03
C ASP A 15 5.05 20.89 29.93
N ASP A 16 4.21 19.99 29.42
CA ASP A 16 3.13 19.35 30.16
C ASP A 16 3.57 18.13 30.99
N GLY A 17 4.85 17.73 30.89
CA GLY A 17 5.45 16.68 31.71
C GLY A 17 5.17 15.25 31.23
N VAL A 18 4.58 15.05 30.05
CA VAL A 18 4.10 13.75 29.56
C VAL A 18 4.44 13.54 28.08
N PHE A 19 4.87 12.34 27.72
CA PHE A 19 4.92 11.90 26.32
C PHE A 19 3.60 11.25 25.90
N HIS A 20 3.07 11.68 24.75
CA HIS A 20 1.85 11.18 24.13
C HIS A 20 2.20 10.30 22.92
N LEU A 21 2.08 8.97 23.03
CA LEU A 21 2.62 8.04 22.02
C LEU A 21 1.53 7.26 21.28
N ASN A 22 1.61 7.21 19.94
CA ASN A 22 0.72 6.39 19.12
C ASN A 22 1.17 4.94 19.25
N THR A 23 0.30 4.08 19.76
CA THR A 23 0.71 2.80 20.35
C THR A 23 -0.13 1.63 19.85
N ASN A 24 0.53 0.61 19.32
CA ASN A 24 -0.03 -0.72 19.19
C ASN A 24 0.24 -1.52 20.48
N VAL A 25 -0.76 -2.26 20.93
CA VAL A 25 -0.66 -3.18 22.06
C VAL A 25 -1.11 -4.56 21.61
N VAL A 26 -0.48 -5.60 22.17
CA VAL A 26 -0.82 -6.99 21.85
C VAL A 26 -1.09 -7.72 23.16
N PHE A 27 -2.28 -8.32 23.23
CA PHE A 27 -2.69 -9.18 24.33
C PHE A 27 -2.70 -10.64 23.88
N ASP A 28 -2.25 -11.56 24.73
CA ASP A 28 -2.40 -13.00 24.52
C ASP A 28 -3.84 -13.45 24.85
N LYS A 29 -4.16 -14.71 24.55
CA LYS A 29 -5.48 -15.33 24.72
C LYS A 29 -6.04 -15.28 26.15
N ASP A 30 -5.19 -15.11 27.16
CA ASP A 30 -5.57 -14.97 28.57
C ASP A 30 -5.73 -13.51 29.02
N GLY A 31 -5.56 -12.55 28.11
CA GLY A 31 -5.62 -11.11 28.37
C GLY A 31 -4.31 -10.50 28.85
N THR A 32 -3.20 -11.26 28.91
CA THR A 32 -1.88 -10.74 29.28
C THR A 32 -1.33 -9.81 28.19
N LEU A 33 -0.88 -8.61 28.56
CA LEU A 33 -0.16 -7.71 27.64
C LEU A 33 1.23 -8.29 27.35
N ILE A 34 1.47 -8.74 26.12
CA ILE A 34 2.74 -9.36 25.69
C ILE A 34 3.61 -8.44 24.85
N HIS A 35 3.05 -7.37 24.30
CA HIS A 35 3.81 -6.43 23.48
C HIS A 35 3.22 -5.02 23.44
N LYS A 36 4.09 -4.03 23.29
CA LYS A 36 3.76 -2.63 23.08
C LYS A 36 4.74 -2.05 22.06
N TYR A 37 4.23 -1.38 21.04
CA TYR A 37 5.02 -0.69 20.00
C TYR A 37 4.55 0.75 19.86
N HIS A 38 5.47 1.70 19.89
CA HIS A 38 5.21 3.11 19.64
C HIS A 38 5.60 3.48 18.22
N LYS A 39 4.68 4.11 17.47
CA LYS A 39 4.89 4.55 16.09
C LYS A 39 6.15 5.41 15.98
N GLU A 40 7.02 5.08 15.04
CA GLU A 40 8.30 5.76 14.88
C GLU A 40 8.27 6.89 13.85
N HIS A 41 7.29 6.88 12.94
CA HIS A 41 7.15 7.88 11.89
C HIS A 41 5.76 8.53 11.94
N LEU A 42 5.68 9.73 12.52
CA LEU A 42 4.42 10.45 12.65
C LEU A 42 3.99 11.08 11.32
N PHE A 43 2.68 11.08 11.05
CA PHE A 43 2.08 11.69 9.85
C PHE A 43 1.06 12.75 10.24
N TYR A 44 1.51 14.00 10.43
CA TYR A 44 0.66 15.12 10.86
C TYR A 44 -0.15 14.86 12.14
N GLU A 45 0.31 13.92 12.98
CA GLU A 45 -0.28 13.61 14.28
C GLU A 45 0.12 14.68 15.29
N PHE A 46 -0.51 15.85 15.21
CA PHE A 46 -0.26 16.96 16.13
C PHE A 46 -0.59 16.54 17.57
N GLY A 47 0.33 16.87 18.49
CA GLY A 47 0.20 16.49 19.90
C GLY A 47 0.66 15.06 20.22
N MET A 48 1.24 14.35 19.24
CA MET A 48 1.92 13.08 19.49
C MET A 48 3.44 13.28 19.49
N ASP A 49 4.11 12.55 20.38
CA ASP A 49 5.56 12.52 20.53
C ASP A 49 6.17 11.30 19.86
N LEU A 50 7.45 11.41 19.51
CA LEU A 50 8.26 10.29 19.07
C LEU A 50 8.76 9.47 20.26
N PRO A 51 8.83 8.13 20.15
CA PRO A 51 9.41 7.30 21.19
C PRO A 51 10.90 7.63 21.38
N ARG A 52 11.32 7.76 22.64
CA ARG A 52 12.72 8.08 23.01
C ARG A 52 13.58 6.85 23.26
N LYS A 53 12.95 5.72 23.55
CA LYS A 53 13.63 4.45 23.83
C LYS A 53 13.63 3.59 22.58
N GLU A 54 14.72 2.85 22.40
CA GLU A 54 14.79 1.79 21.41
C GLU A 54 13.61 0.83 21.59
N GLN A 55 12.93 0.54 20.49
CA GLN A 55 11.73 -0.29 20.47
C GLN A 55 12.11 -1.75 20.26
N VAL A 56 11.44 -2.64 20.97
CA VAL A 56 11.41 -4.06 20.59
C VAL A 56 10.25 -4.23 19.63
N PHE A 57 10.52 -4.72 18.41
CA PHE A 57 9.50 -4.85 17.37
C PHE A 57 8.83 -6.23 17.33
N THR A 58 9.54 -7.25 17.82
CA THR A 58 9.12 -8.65 17.70
C THR A 58 8.48 -9.15 18.98
N PHE A 59 7.48 -10.02 18.83
CA PHE A 59 6.94 -10.82 19.92
C PHE A 59 6.60 -12.23 19.41
N GLU A 60 6.57 -13.20 20.33
CA GLU A 60 6.30 -14.59 20.00
C GLU A 60 4.93 -15.02 20.52
N THR A 61 4.31 -15.92 19.77
CA THR A 61 3.05 -16.57 20.12
C THR A 61 3.18 -18.08 19.87
N SER A 62 2.19 -18.85 20.31
CA SER A 62 2.15 -20.31 20.04
C SER A 62 2.09 -20.67 18.54
N PHE A 63 1.73 -19.73 17.67
CA PHE A 63 1.52 -19.96 16.24
C PHE A 63 2.44 -19.13 15.34
N GLY A 64 3.42 -18.41 15.90
CA GLY A 64 4.43 -17.72 15.09
C GLY A 64 5.08 -16.55 15.81
N LYS A 65 6.10 -16.01 15.16
CA LYS A 65 6.79 -14.78 15.57
C LYS A 65 6.33 -13.61 14.71
N PHE A 66 5.86 -12.57 15.38
CA PHE A 66 5.22 -11.44 14.74
C PHE A 66 6.01 -10.17 15.00
N VAL A 67 5.82 -9.19 14.12
CA VAL A 67 6.23 -7.80 14.33
C VAL A 67 5.02 -6.89 14.12
N THR A 68 5.04 -5.69 14.70
CA THR A 68 3.96 -4.73 14.52
C THR A 68 4.48 -3.36 14.13
N PHE A 69 3.76 -2.69 13.21
CA PHE A 69 4.04 -1.33 12.75
C PHE A 69 2.73 -0.55 12.53
N ILE A 70 2.81 0.77 12.40
CA ILE A 70 1.64 1.64 12.30
C ILE A 70 1.77 2.57 11.08
N CYS A 71 0.84 2.43 10.14
CA CYS A 71 0.57 3.38 9.07
C CYS A 71 1.85 3.86 8.35
N PHE A 72 2.23 5.13 8.53
CA PHE A 72 3.34 5.78 7.83
C PHE A 72 4.71 5.11 8.04
N ASP A 73 4.87 4.21 9.03
CA ASP A 73 6.07 3.38 9.17
C ASP A 73 6.40 2.56 7.90
N ILE A 74 5.40 2.26 7.05
CA ILE A 74 5.56 1.44 5.84
C ILE A 74 6.50 2.04 4.80
N ASP A 75 6.59 3.37 4.75
CA ASP A 75 7.41 4.10 3.77
C ASP A 75 8.90 4.10 4.17
N PHE A 76 9.21 3.66 5.39
CA PHE A 76 10.55 3.74 5.95
C PHE A 76 11.25 2.38 5.97
N LYS A 77 12.56 2.44 5.71
CA LYS A 77 13.47 1.29 5.62
C LYS A 77 13.30 0.28 6.76
N ARG A 78 13.06 0.78 7.97
CA ARG A 78 13.05 -0.02 9.20
C ARG A 78 11.96 -1.10 9.20
N MET A 79 10.75 -0.79 8.75
CA MET A 79 9.67 -1.80 8.68
C MET A 79 10.06 -2.95 7.77
N SER A 80 10.74 -2.64 6.66
CA SER A 80 11.22 -3.63 5.69
C SER A 80 12.39 -4.47 6.22
N GLU A 81 13.35 -3.87 6.93
CA GLU A 81 14.47 -4.58 7.56
C GLU A 81 14.00 -5.54 8.65
N VAL A 82 13.11 -5.06 9.53
CA VAL A 82 12.56 -5.86 10.64
C VAL A 82 11.64 -6.96 10.12
N GLY A 83 10.77 -6.66 9.15
CA GLY A 83 9.87 -7.65 8.53
C GLY A 83 10.61 -8.78 7.81
N ARG A 84 11.77 -8.47 7.20
CA ARG A 84 12.65 -9.49 6.57
C ARG A 84 13.46 -10.30 7.59
N GLY A 85 13.48 -9.87 8.85
CA GLY A 85 14.26 -10.47 9.93
C GLY A 85 14.05 -11.98 10.08
N THR A 86 15.09 -12.67 10.56
CA THR A 86 15.07 -14.14 10.69
C THR A 86 13.94 -14.61 11.60
N GLY A 87 13.14 -15.54 11.07
CA GLY A 87 12.04 -16.19 11.79
C GLY A 87 10.78 -15.34 11.94
N VAL A 88 10.70 -14.13 11.39
CA VAL A 88 9.44 -13.36 11.36
C VAL A 88 8.46 -14.05 10.41
N ASP A 89 7.30 -14.47 10.93
CA ASP A 89 6.23 -15.12 10.19
C ASP A 89 5.29 -14.11 9.53
N ALA A 90 4.97 -13.03 10.23
CA ALA A 90 4.10 -11.97 9.72
C ALA A 90 4.31 -10.60 10.39
N VAL A 91 3.93 -9.57 9.65
CA VAL A 91 3.85 -8.18 10.10
C VAL A 91 2.38 -7.84 10.35
N LEU A 92 2.06 -7.38 11.56
CA LEU A 92 0.78 -6.79 11.91
C LEU A 92 0.84 -5.29 11.62
N PHE A 93 -0.06 -4.80 10.78
CA PHE A 93 -0.04 -3.43 10.30
C PHE A 93 -1.39 -2.77 10.55
N SER A 94 -1.44 -1.82 11.47
CA SER A 94 -2.63 -1.00 11.73
C SER A 94 -2.48 0.34 11.01
N ALA A 95 -3.57 0.85 10.43
CA ALA A 95 -3.50 2.09 9.67
C ALA A 95 -4.79 2.92 9.72
N MET A 96 -4.58 4.22 9.52
CA MET A 96 -5.52 5.12 8.86
C MET A 96 -4.78 5.64 7.63
N PHE A 97 -4.75 4.82 6.59
CA PHE A 97 -4.00 5.10 5.37
C PHE A 97 -4.87 5.89 4.40
N VAL A 98 -4.36 7.02 3.93
CA VAL A 98 -5.02 7.86 2.93
C VAL A 98 -4.59 7.35 1.56
N ASP A 99 -5.55 6.98 0.72
CA ASP A 99 -5.31 6.54 -0.65
C ASP A 99 -4.92 7.71 -1.55
N LEU A 100 -3.77 7.59 -2.21
CA LEU A 100 -3.36 8.49 -3.29
C LEU A 100 -3.22 7.74 -4.60
N ALA A 101 -3.82 8.30 -5.65
CA ALA A 101 -3.76 7.73 -6.98
C ALA A 101 -2.54 8.27 -7.77
N PRO A 102 -1.87 7.42 -8.58
CA PRO A 102 -2.21 6.02 -8.85
C PRO A 102 -1.44 4.97 -8.03
N GLN A 103 -0.29 5.29 -7.45
CA GLN A 103 0.65 4.29 -6.89
C GLN A 103 0.34 3.94 -5.43
N MET A 104 -0.01 4.93 -4.60
CA MET A 104 -0.21 4.77 -3.16
C MET A 104 -1.67 4.49 -2.78
N THR A 105 -2.26 3.44 -3.37
CA THR A 105 -3.57 2.92 -2.94
C THR A 105 -3.39 1.70 -2.04
N SER A 106 -4.18 1.60 -0.98
CA SER A 106 -3.94 0.74 0.18
C SER A 106 -3.60 -0.70 -0.19
N ILE A 107 -4.55 -1.46 -0.74
CA ILE A 107 -4.38 -2.87 -1.04
C ILE A 107 -3.28 -3.12 -2.10
N GLN A 108 -3.10 -2.19 -3.04
CA GLN A 108 -2.10 -2.27 -4.11
C GLN A 108 -0.70 -2.15 -3.51
N PHE A 109 -0.50 -1.11 -2.72
CA PHE A 109 0.77 -0.82 -2.09
C PHE A 109 1.13 -1.91 -1.07
N TRP A 110 0.15 -2.41 -0.33
CA TRP A 110 0.35 -3.42 0.70
C TRP A 110 0.67 -4.81 0.15
N GLU A 111 -0.02 -5.25 -0.90
CA GLU A 111 0.36 -6.48 -1.60
C GLU A 111 1.78 -6.36 -2.14
N SER A 112 2.09 -5.23 -2.77
CA SER A 112 3.40 -4.94 -3.34
C SER A 112 4.51 -4.94 -2.29
N TRP A 113 4.27 -4.35 -1.13
CA TRP A 113 5.20 -4.33 0.00
C TRP A 113 5.46 -5.75 0.55
N ALA A 114 4.40 -6.52 0.77
CA ALA A 114 4.49 -7.90 1.26
C ALA A 114 5.27 -8.78 0.26
N LEU A 115 4.98 -8.62 -1.04
CA LEU A 115 5.68 -9.27 -2.13
C LEU A 115 7.17 -8.88 -2.17
N GLY A 116 7.46 -7.59 -2.16
CA GLY A 116 8.82 -7.05 -2.21
C GLY A 116 9.70 -7.58 -1.08
N ASN A 117 9.16 -7.61 0.13
CA ASN A 117 9.85 -8.07 1.33
C ASN A 117 9.74 -9.59 1.58
N ASN A 118 8.93 -10.30 0.79
CA ASN A 118 8.68 -11.74 0.94
C ASN A 118 8.29 -12.16 2.37
N VAL A 119 7.33 -11.44 2.94
CA VAL A 119 6.80 -11.68 4.30
C VAL A 119 5.28 -11.54 4.26
N THR A 120 4.59 -12.20 5.20
CA THR A 120 3.15 -11.99 5.35
C THR A 120 2.87 -10.65 6.01
N MET A 121 1.85 -9.94 5.56
CA MET A 121 1.34 -8.74 6.20
C MET A 121 -0.16 -8.88 6.45
N LEU A 122 -0.59 -8.58 7.67
CA LEU A 122 -1.99 -8.46 8.06
C LEU A 122 -2.26 -6.97 8.24
N ALA A 123 -2.91 -6.36 7.26
CA ALA A 123 -3.20 -4.94 7.23
C ALA A 123 -4.66 -4.67 7.61
N SER A 124 -4.84 -3.87 8.67
CA SER A 124 -6.14 -3.41 9.15
C SER A 124 -6.21 -1.89 9.07
N ASN A 125 -7.03 -1.38 8.15
CA ASN A 125 -7.28 0.05 7.97
C ASN A 125 -8.59 0.47 8.59
N LEU A 126 -8.80 1.78 8.64
CA LEU A 126 -10.14 2.33 8.79
C LEU A 126 -10.97 2.15 7.50
N GLN A 127 -12.28 2.17 7.67
CA GLN A 127 -13.27 2.18 6.58
C GLN A 127 -14.02 3.52 6.63
N ILE A 128 -13.36 4.59 6.19
CA ILE A 128 -13.89 5.94 6.20
C ILE A 128 -13.67 6.57 4.81
N PRO A 129 -14.56 6.28 3.84
CA PRO A 129 -14.45 6.71 2.45
C PRO A 129 -14.13 8.18 2.23
N GLY A 130 -14.77 9.10 2.96
CA GLY A 130 -14.54 10.54 2.75
C GLY A 130 -13.20 11.04 3.29
N TYR A 131 -12.48 10.24 4.07
CA TYR A 131 -11.06 10.45 4.40
C TYR A 131 -10.12 9.64 3.51
N MET A 132 -10.63 9.08 2.40
CA MET A 132 -9.86 8.29 1.44
C MET A 132 -9.21 7.06 2.09
N ALA A 133 -9.75 6.61 3.23
CA ALA A 133 -9.18 5.55 4.02
C ALA A 133 -10.07 4.31 3.92
N VAL A 134 -9.73 3.43 3.00
CA VAL A 134 -10.42 2.15 2.81
C VAL A 134 -9.42 1.05 2.50
N GLY A 135 -9.91 -0.17 2.56
CA GLY A 135 -9.18 -1.36 2.16
C GLY A 135 -8.40 -2.00 3.30
N SER A 136 -8.37 -3.32 3.35
CA SER A 136 -7.73 -4.13 4.39
C SER A 136 -7.49 -5.53 3.83
N GLY A 137 -6.57 -6.30 4.42
CA GLY A 137 -6.32 -7.64 3.89
C GLY A 137 -5.16 -8.37 4.52
N ILE A 138 -4.99 -9.61 4.07
CA ILE A 138 -3.90 -10.51 4.42
C ILE A 138 -3.13 -10.78 3.13
N PHE A 139 -1.87 -10.33 3.10
CA PHE A 139 -1.00 -10.39 1.92
C PHE A 139 0.20 -11.28 2.24
N HIS A 140 0.37 -12.39 1.53
CA HIS A 140 1.38 -13.40 1.82
C HIS A 140 2.47 -13.43 0.75
N GLY A 141 3.42 -12.50 0.80
CA GLY A 141 4.64 -12.52 -0.04
C GLY A 141 4.44 -13.07 -1.46
N GLN A 142 5.03 -14.24 -1.75
CA GLN A 142 4.91 -14.89 -3.06
C GLN A 142 3.49 -15.34 -3.42
N ASN A 143 2.66 -15.69 -2.45
CA ASN A 143 1.27 -16.11 -2.66
C ASN A 143 0.30 -14.94 -2.82
N ARG A 144 0.78 -13.69 -2.83
CA ARG A 144 -0.03 -12.48 -3.08
C ARG A 144 -1.13 -12.30 -2.04
N ALA A 145 -2.17 -11.52 -2.32
CA ALA A 145 -3.32 -11.39 -1.44
C ALA A 145 -4.03 -12.74 -1.23
N LEU A 146 -4.11 -13.19 0.03
CA LEU A 146 -4.92 -14.34 0.43
C LEU A 146 -6.40 -13.95 0.51
N VAL A 147 -6.65 -12.76 1.03
CA VAL A 147 -7.98 -12.15 1.16
C VAL A 147 -7.82 -10.66 1.37
N TYR A 148 -8.72 -9.86 0.79
CA TYR A 148 -8.74 -8.41 0.97
C TYR A 148 -10.14 -7.84 0.74
N THR A 149 -10.34 -6.62 1.22
CA THR A 149 -11.51 -5.77 0.94
C THR A 149 -11.03 -4.45 0.36
N PHE A 150 -11.81 -3.86 -0.55
CA PHE A 150 -11.69 -2.48 -1.02
C PHE A 150 -13.02 -2.07 -1.63
N ASN A 151 -14.08 -1.91 -0.84
CA ASN A 151 -15.28 -1.21 -1.31
C ASN A 151 -15.50 -0.05 -0.36
N PRO A 152 -15.63 1.19 -0.84
CA PRO A 152 -15.85 2.32 0.03
C PRO A 152 -17.32 2.46 0.44
N ASP A 153 -17.86 1.41 1.06
CA ASP A 153 -19.28 1.28 1.42
C ASP A 153 -19.60 1.76 2.85
N GLY A 154 -18.57 2.12 3.62
CA GLY A 154 -18.70 2.56 5.02
C GLY A 154 -18.97 1.43 6.01
N TYR A 155 -18.99 0.17 5.58
CA TYR A 155 -19.27 -0.97 6.46
C TYR A 155 -17.99 -1.60 7.02
N SER A 156 -17.99 -1.90 8.30
CA SER A 156 -16.90 -2.63 8.94
C SER A 156 -16.78 -4.02 8.33
N LYS A 157 -15.55 -4.53 8.16
CA LYS A 157 -15.27 -5.86 7.61
C LYS A 157 -14.43 -6.67 8.58
N LEU A 158 -14.87 -7.88 8.90
CA LEU A 158 -14.04 -8.91 9.52
C LEU A 158 -13.49 -9.81 8.42
N ILE A 159 -12.16 -9.90 8.33
CA ILE A 159 -11.45 -10.71 7.36
C ILE A 159 -10.81 -11.90 8.10
N VAL A 160 -11.05 -13.11 7.61
CA VAL A 160 -10.47 -14.33 8.17
C VAL A 160 -9.89 -15.13 7.01
N ALA A 161 -8.68 -15.66 7.18
CA ALA A 161 -8.10 -16.64 6.28
C ALA A 161 -7.12 -17.56 6.99
N ASN A 162 -7.04 -18.80 6.51
CA ASN A 162 -5.91 -19.67 6.81
C ASN A 162 -4.66 -19.17 6.07
N MET A 163 -3.55 -19.04 6.79
CA MET A 163 -2.27 -18.59 6.23
C MET A 163 -1.12 -19.52 6.65
N PRO A 164 -0.21 -19.86 5.72
CA PRO A 164 0.94 -20.69 6.05
C PRO A 164 1.96 -19.92 6.89
N LYS A 165 2.69 -20.65 7.75
CA LYS A 165 3.90 -20.12 8.39
C LYS A 165 4.97 -19.83 7.34
N ARG A 166 5.95 -19.00 7.69
CA ARG A 166 7.03 -18.68 6.75
C ARG A 166 7.79 -19.95 6.37
N GLY A 167 7.93 -20.16 5.06
CA GLY A 167 8.63 -21.33 4.50
C GLY A 167 7.81 -22.62 4.49
N ALA A 168 6.56 -22.61 4.95
CA ALA A 168 5.65 -23.72 4.73
C ALA A 168 5.08 -23.68 3.30
N ASP A 169 4.57 -24.82 2.83
CA ASP A 169 3.96 -24.92 1.51
C ASP A 169 2.74 -23.99 1.39
N PRO A 170 2.47 -23.43 0.21
CA PRO A 170 1.24 -22.69 -0.05
C PRO A 170 0.01 -23.52 0.31
N VAL A 171 -0.90 -22.93 1.07
CA VAL A 171 -2.21 -23.51 1.36
C VAL A 171 -3.24 -22.62 0.66
N GLU A 172 -4.23 -23.24 0.01
CA GLU A 172 -5.40 -22.49 -0.47
C GLU A 172 -6.03 -21.79 0.73
N PRO A 173 -6.11 -20.45 0.71
CA PRO A 173 -6.63 -19.73 1.86
C PRO A 173 -8.13 -19.99 1.94
N GLU A 174 -8.55 -20.82 2.90
CA GLU A 174 -9.95 -20.82 3.34
C GLU A 174 -10.24 -19.46 3.93
N ALA A 175 -10.78 -18.57 3.09
CA ALA A 175 -10.97 -17.16 3.41
C ALA A 175 -12.44 -16.77 3.40
N SER A 176 -12.80 -15.85 4.28
CA SER A 176 -14.13 -15.26 4.35
C SER A 176 -14.05 -13.81 4.77
N ILE A 177 -15.06 -13.05 4.34
CA ILE A 177 -15.24 -11.67 4.73
C ILE A 177 -16.67 -11.50 5.21
N THR A 178 -16.82 -10.98 6.41
CA THR A 178 -18.12 -10.66 7.01
C THR A 178 -18.24 -9.16 7.11
N ALA A 179 -19.27 -8.59 6.50
CA ALA A 179 -19.61 -7.20 6.69
C ALA A 179 -20.49 -7.01 7.93
N ILE A 180 -20.25 -5.92 8.64
CA ILE A 180 -20.90 -5.59 9.90
C ILE A 180 -21.38 -4.14 9.81
N SER A 181 -22.65 -3.95 10.14
CA SER A 181 -23.27 -2.65 10.36
C SER A 181 -23.95 -2.63 11.73
N GLU A 182 -24.55 -1.50 12.10
CA GLU A 182 -25.33 -1.40 13.34
C GLU A 182 -26.51 -2.39 13.38
N ASN A 183 -27.11 -2.69 12.22
CA ASN A 183 -28.38 -3.43 12.13
C ASN A 183 -28.26 -4.83 11.51
N ASP A 184 -27.13 -5.17 10.91
CA ASP A 184 -27.00 -6.40 10.12
C ASP A 184 -25.56 -6.91 10.03
N VAL A 185 -25.44 -8.21 9.82
CA VAL A 185 -24.18 -8.96 9.63
C VAL A 185 -24.38 -9.95 8.49
N TRP A 186 -23.58 -9.85 7.43
CA TRP A 186 -23.74 -10.69 6.24
C TRP A 186 -22.39 -11.10 5.64
N GLU A 187 -22.41 -12.22 4.90
CA GLU A 187 -21.26 -12.62 4.07
C GLU A 187 -21.05 -11.57 2.98
N TRP A 188 -19.85 -11.01 2.91
CA TRP A 188 -19.52 -9.95 1.97
C TRP A 188 -18.67 -10.48 0.82
N LYS A 189 -18.95 -9.99 -0.38
CA LYS A 189 -18.19 -10.30 -1.59
C LYS A 189 -17.78 -9.00 -2.28
N GLY A 190 -16.50 -8.90 -2.60
CA GLY A 190 -15.95 -7.76 -3.30
C GLY A 190 -16.20 -7.85 -4.79
N ASP A 191 -17.15 -7.06 -5.29
CA ASP A 191 -17.48 -6.94 -6.72
C ASP A 191 -16.97 -5.62 -7.34
N GLY A 192 -16.51 -4.68 -6.50
CA GLY A 192 -16.11 -3.34 -6.92
C GLY A 192 -17.29 -2.43 -7.33
N TYR A 193 -18.52 -2.80 -6.99
CA TYR A 193 -19.72 -2.01 -7.28
C TYR A 193 -19.65 -0.60 -6.66
N ASP A 194 -19.24 -0.51 -5.39
CA ASP A 194 -19.16 0.75 -4.65
C ASP A 194 -17.97 1.63 -5.06
N VAL A 195 -17.07 1.13 -5.92
CA VAL A 195 -15.94 1.94 -6.41
C VAL A 195 -16.48 2.95 -7.43
N PRO A 196 -16.33 4.27 -7.18
CA PRO A 196 -16.82 5.29 -8.11
C PRO A 196 -15.95 5.32 -9.38
N ASP A 197 -16.49 5.82 -10.48
CA ASP A 197 -15.69 5.99 -11.71
C ASP A 197 -14.61 7.07 -11.55
N ILE A 198 -14.92 8.12 -10.78
CA ILE A 198 -14.07 9.26 -10.50
C ILE A 198 -13.98 9.42 -8.98
N CYS A 199 -12.76 9.48 -8.43
CA CYS A 199 -12.52 9.75 -7.00
C CYS A 199 -11.84 11.11 -6.74
N SER A 200 -11.36 11.79 -7.78
CA SER A 200 -10.54 13.01 -7.69
C SER A 200 -11.14 14.12 -6.82
N ILE A 201 -10.44 14.50 -5.74
CA ILE A 201 -10.77 15.74 -5.00
C ILE A 201 -10.56 16.99 -5.85
N THR A 202 -9.64 16.96 -6.82
CA THR A 202 -9.40 18.09 -7.73
C THR A 202 -10.62 18.37 -8.62
N LEU A 203 -11.34 17.33 -9.02
CA LEU A 203 -12.55 17.47 -9.85
C LEU A 203 -13.83 17.64 -9.04
N LEU A 204 -13.89 17.07 -7.83
CA LEU A 204 -15.15 16.91 -7.08
C LEU A 204 -15.17 17.67 -5.75
N ASN A 205 -14.06 18.31 -5.36
CA ASN A 205 -13.77 18.85 -4.04
C ASN A 205 -13.72 17.76 -2.94
N ASP A 206 -13.37 18.19 -1.72
CA ASP A 206 -13.40 17.33 -0.54
C ASP A 206 -14.82 16.81 -0.27
N SER A 207 -14.90 15.60 0.28
CA SER A 207 -16.17 15.02 0.67
C SER A 207 -16.76 15.72 1.90
N ILE A 208 -18.08 15.93 1.87
CA ILE A 208 -18.86 16.31 3.05
C ILE A 208 -19.48 15.09 3.77
N ASP A 209 -19.49 13.92 3.13
CA ASP A 209 -19.99 12.66 3.69
C ASP A 209 -18.81 11.71 3.91
N ILE A 210 -18.30 11.71 5.15
CA ILE A 210 -17.16 10.89 5.53
C ILE A 210 -17.42 9.38 5.40
N THR A 211 -18.69 8.95 5.36
CA THR A 211 -19.07 7.54 5.53
C THR A 211 -19.17 6.76 4.23
N ARG A 212 -19.53 7.42 3.11
CA ARG A 212 -19.82 6.72 1.84
C ARG A 212 -19.29 7.41 0.60
N ASP A 213 -18.98 8.69 0.67
CA ASP A 213 -18.51 9.44 -0.49
C ASP A 213 -16.99 9.34 -0.59
N TYR A 214 -16.54 8.28 -1.27
CA TYR A 214 -15.12 8.04 -1.50
C TYR A 214 -14.48 9.09 -2.39
N ARG A 215 -13.37 9.64 -1.90
CA ARG A 215 -12.47 10.48 -2.67
C ARG A 215 -11.07 9.88 -2.69
N CYS A 216 -10.25 10.35 -3.60
CA CYS A 216 -8.82 10.10 -3.63
C CYS A 216 -8.10 11.42 -3.92
N LYS A 217 -6.86 11.50 -3.44
CA LYS A 217 -5.96 12.59 -3.78
C LYS A 217 -4.98 12.11 -4.84
N GLU A 218 -4.72 12.92 -5.85
CA GLU A 218 -3.68 12.59 -6.82
C GLU A 218 -2.29 12.85 -6.24
N GLU A 219 -1.37 11.94 -6.54
CA GLU A 219 0.05 12.13 -6.32
C GLU A 219 0.57 13.31 -7.14
N ASN A 220 1.61 13.98 -6.65
CA ASN A 220 2.21 15.08 -7.40
C ASN A 220 3.16 14.55 -8.47
N LEU A 221 2.63 14.29 -9.66
CA LEU A 221 3.40 13.76 -10.79
C LEU A 221 3.99 14.86 -11.69
N THR A 222 4.17 16.09 -11.20
CA THR A 222 4.64 17.21 -12.03
C THR A 222 6.04 16.95 -12.61
N ASP A 223 6.90 16.26 -11.87
CA ASP A 223 8.28 15.96 -12.29
C ASP A 223 8.40 14.64 -13.06
N TYR A 224 7.28 13.97 -13.34
CA TYR A 224 7.25 12.74 -14.13
C TYR A 224 7.37 13.06 -15.61
N THR A 225 8.10 12.22 -16.33
CA THR A 225 8.09 12.24 -17.81
C THR A 225 7.14 11.19 -18.32
N PHE A 226 6.13 11.60 -19.10
CA PHE A 226 5.09 10.71 -19.62
C PHE A 226 5.20 10.49 -21.14
N LYS A 227 4.86 9.28 -21.57
CA LYS A 227 4.67 8.93 -22.99
C LYS A 227 3.38 8.14 -23.17
N LYS A 228 2.48 8.66 -24.01
CA LYS A 228 1.18 8.05 -24.29
C LYS A 228 1.34 6.77 -25.11
N LEU A 229 0.51 5.77 -24.80
CA LEU A 229 0.30 4.59 -25.63
C LEU A 229 -0.81 4.92 -26.65
N THR A 230 -0.49 4.93 -27.94
CA THR A 230 -1.39 5.42 -29.00
C THR A 230 -2.06 4.31 -29.80
N GLU A 231 -1.39 3.17 -29.97
CA GLU A 231 -1.85 2.05 -30.79
C GLU A 231 -2.20 0.84 -29.90
N PRO A 232 -3.07 -0.09 -30.34
CA PRO A 232 -3.41 -1.29 -29.55
C PRO A 232 -2.24 -2.22 -29.24
N GLU A 233 -1.14 -2.13 -29.98
CA GLU A 233 0.09 -2.89 -29.73
C GLU A 233 1.29 -1.97 -29.87
N GLY A 234 2.28 -2.13 -28.99
CA GLY A 234 3.50 -1.35 -29.11
C GLY A 234 4.58 -1.64 -28.08
N ARG A 235 5.71 -0.99 -28.32
CA ARG A 235 6.87 -0.96 -27.43
C ARG A 235 7.21 0.50 -27.15
N VAL A 236 7.16 0.90 -25.88
CA VAL A 236 7.35 2.28 -25.46
C VAL A 236 8.44 2.33 -24.41
N GLU A 237 9.42 3.21 -24.63
CA GLU A 237 10.46 3.54 -23.66
C GLU A 237 10.41 5.03 -23.35
N VAL A 238 10.64 5.35 -22.08
CA VAL A 238 10.78 6.71 -21.55
C VAL A 238 11.85 6.70 -20.44
N CYS A 239 12.70 7.73 -20.40
CA CYS A 239 13.78 7.83 -19.43
C CYS A 239 13.78 9.19 -18.72
N SER A 240 14.15 9.19 -17.45
CA SER A 240 14.42 10.38 -16.64
C SER A 240 15.54 10.12 -15.66
N SER A 241 16.53 11.03 -15.61
CA SER A 241 17.62 11.02 -14.61
C SER A 241 18.38 9.68 -14.43
N GLY A 242 18.50 8.88 -15.50
CA GLY A 242 19.21 7.59 -15.50
C GLY A 242 18.32 6.35 -15.38
N LEU A 243 17.09 6.52 -14.90
CA LEU A 243 16.04 5.50 -14.96
C LEU A 243 15.37 5.53 -16.33
N CYS A 244 15.21 4.36 -16.93
CA CYS A 244 14.52 4.09 -18.18
C CYS A 244 13.48 3.01 -17.93
N CYS A 245 12.22 3.36 -18.19
CA CYS A 245 11.09 2.45 -18.11
C CYS A 245 10.71 2.01 -19.52
N PHE A 246 10.46 0.71 -19.68
CA PHE A 246 10.04 0.10 -20.92
C PHE A 246 8.76 -0.69 -20.71
N VAL A 247 7.80 -0.51 -21.60
CA VAL A 247 6.61 -1.36 -21.69
C VAL A 247 6.45 -1.94 -23.09
N GLU A 248 6.22 -3.25 -23.15
CA GLU A 248 5.67 -3.95 -24.31
C GLU A 248 4.26 -4.39 -23.99
N TYR A 249 3.30 -4.13 -24.88
CA TYR A 249 1.90 -4.37 -24.60
C TYR A 249 1.09 -4.73 -25.84
N VAL A 250 -0.01 -5.45 -25.59
CA VAL A 250 -1.07 -5.76 -26.56
C VAL A 250 -2.41 -5.59 -25.85
N ALA A 251 -3.27 -4.73 -26.38
CA ALA A 251 -4.61 -4.43 -25.90
C ALA A 251 -5.67 -4.74 -26.97
N ASP A 252 -6.91 -4.94 -26.53
CA ASP A 252 -8.05 -5.12 -27.45
C ASP A 252 -8.35 -3.83 -28.24
N SER A 253 -8.24 -2.69 -27.58
CA SER A 253 -8.38 -1.35 -28.16
C SER A 253 -7.71 -0.33 -27.25
N MET A 254 -7.35 0.84 -27.79
CA MET A 254 -6.74 1.94 -27.04
C MET A 254 -7.56 3.21 -27.17
N THR A 255 -8.82 3.15 -26.72
CA THR A 255 -9.73 4.31 -26.73
C THR A 255 -9.55 5.20 -25.50
N GLU A 256 -9.00 4.66 -24.41
CA GLU A 256 -8.73 5.40 -23.18
C GLU A 256 -7.26 5.82 -23.13
N ASN A 257 -6.99 6.86 -22.36
CA ASN A 257 -5.66 7.43 -22.26
C ASN A 257 -4.80 6.62 -21.28
N PHE A 258 -3.84 5.85 -21.80
CA PHE A 258 -2.79 5.22 -21.01
C PHE A 258 -1.45 5.86 -21.28
N TYR A 259 -0.67 6.06 -20.23
CA TYR A 259 0.67 6.62 -20.29
C TYR A 259 1.66 5.75 -19.55
N LEU A 260 2.86 5.62 -20.12
CA LEU A 260 4.04 5.19 -19.39
C LEU A 260 4.71 6.43 -18.79
N GLY A 261 4.81 6.48 -17.47
CA GLY A 261 5.51 7.50 -16.71
C GLY A 261 6.82 6.97 -16.13
N VAL A 262 7.81 7.86 -16.03
CA VAL A 262 9.07 7.61 -15.32
C VAL A 262 9.41 8.77 -14.41
N PHE A 263 9.87 8.46 -13.21
CA PHE A 263 10.41 9.41 -12.25
C PHE A 263 11.61 8.83 -11.54
N SER A 264 12.61 9.67 -11.29
CA SER A 264 13.81 9.30 -10.53
C SER A 264 14.34 10.56 -9.88
N GLY A 265 14.14 10.68 -8.57
CA GLY A 265 14.48 11.90 -7.85
C GLY A 265 13.98 11.93 -6.41
N MET A 266 14.00 13.13 -5.84
CA MET A 266 13.44 13.37 -4.51
C MET A 266 11.96 13.72 -4.65
N TYR A 267 11.10 12.87 -4.11
CA TYR A 267 9.68 13.15 -3.99
C TYR A 267 9.41 13.85 -2.66
N THR A 268 8.49 14.81 -2.66
CA THR A 268 8.07 15.51 -1.44
C THR A 268 6.58 15.34 -1.24
N PHE A 269 6.25 14.47 -0.30
CA PHE A 269 4.90 14.13 0.10
C PHE A 269 4.33 15.17 1.07
N PHE A 270 3.17 15.72 0.70
CA PHE A 270 2.46 16.76 1.46
C PHE A 270 3.33 17.97 1.85
N GLU A 271 4.34 18.32 1.05
CA GLU A 271 5.26 19.45 1.32
C GLU A 271 6.10 19.33 2.61
N ARG A 272 6.11 18.15 3.27
CA ARG A 272 6.76 17.95 4.57
C ARG A 272 7.70 16.76 4.63
N TYR A 273 7.35 15.66 3.98
CA TYR A 273 8.14 14.43 4.04
C TYR A 273 8.79 14.21 2.68
N SER A 274 10.11 14.06 2.67
CA SER A 274 10.86 13.88 1.43
C SER A 274 11.66 12.59 1.48
N TRP A 275 11.64 11.85 0.38
CA TRP A 275 12.48 10.67 0.18
C TRP A 275 12.89 10.58 -1.29
N CYS A 276 13.86 9.71 -1.58
CA CYS A 276 14.23 9.40 -2.95
C CYS A 276 13.45 8.18 -3.42
N GLU A 277 12.88 8.27 -4.61
CA GLU A 277 12.19 7.16 -5.26
C GLU A 277 12.52 7.09 -6.75
N GLU A 278 12.32 5.90 -7.30
CA GLU A 278 12.45 5.56 -8.70
C GLU A 278 11.19 4.83 -9.11
N ASP A 279 10.49 5.34 -10.11
CA ASP A 279 9.17 4.85 -10.50
C ASP A 279 9.07 4.59 -11.99
N CYS A 280 8.47 3.45 -12.31
CA CYS A 280 7.90 3.15 -13.62
C CYS A 280 6.41 2.91 -13.44
N VAL A 281 5.58 3.80 -13.97
CA VAL A 281 4.12 3.70 -13.83
C VAL A 281 3.46 3.57 -15.20
N LEU A 282 2.64 2.54 -15.37
CA LEU A 282 1.71 2.44 -16.49
C LEU A 282 0.31 2.68 -15.94
N ALA A 283 -0.31 3.82 -16.27
CA ALA A 283 -1.60 4.18 -15.70
C ALA A 283 -2.56 4.69 -16.77
N ARG A 284 -3.86 4.43 -16.53
CA ARG A 284 -4.94 5.17 -17.17
C ARG A 284 -5.10 6.51 -16.47
N CYS A 285 -5.05 7.59 -17.24
CA CYS A 285 -5.20 8.92 -16.69
C CYS A 285 -5.62 9.94 -17.73
N ASP A 286 -6.34 10.94 -17.28
CA ASP A 286 -6.83 12.03 -18.12
C ASP A 286 -6.07 13.33 -17.82
N SER A 287 -5.94 14.17 -18.84
CA SER A 287 -5.31 15.49 -18.69
C SER A 287 -6.27 16.46 -18.01
N LEU A 288 -5.72 17.40 -17.23
CA LEU A 288 -6.46 18.49 -16.61
C LEU A 288 -5.72 19.81 -16.82
N GLY A 289 -6.31 20.71 -17.61
CA GLY A 289 -5.61 21.91 -18.07
C GLY A 289 -4.35 21.54 -18.86
N ASP A 290 -3.22 22.12 -18.48
CA ASP A 290 -1.92 21.87 -19.11
C ASP A 290 -1.18 20.63 -18.54
N LYS A 291 -1.71 20.00 -17.48
CA LYS A 291 -1.10 18.83 -16.87
C LYS A 291 -1.54 17.57 -17.61
N LEU A 292 -0.56 16.87 -18.18
CA LEU A 292 -0.75 15.51 -18.71
C LEU A 292 -0.88 14.52 -17.56
N CYS A 293 -1.76 13.52 -17.72
CA CYS A 293 -1.93 12.43 -16.75
C CYS A 293 -2.18 12.94 -15.31
N ALA A 294 -3.21 13.79 -15.16
CA ALA A 294 -3.45 14.55 -13.94
C ALA A 294 -4.57 13.98 -13.06
N THR A 295 -5.47 13.18 -13.63
CA THR A 295 -6.56 12.53 -12.90
C THR A 295 -6.61 11.04 -13.26
N PHE A 296 -6.98 10.20 -12.30
CA PHE A 296 -6.88 8.75 -12.40
C PHE A 296 -8.25 8.11 -12.18
N PRO A 297 -9.03 7.86 -13.25
CA PRO A 297 -10.34 7.28 -13.06
C PRO A 297 -10.21 5.78 -12.75
N MET A 298 -11.06 5.31 -11.84
CA MET A 298 -10.88 4.05 -11.09
C MET A 298 -11.35 2.80 -11.87
N LYS A 299 -12.12 3.02 -12.94
CA LYS A 299 -12.63 1.96 -13.83
C LYS A 299 -12.15 2.15 -15.24
N SER A 300 -11.70 1.08 -15.89
CA SER A 300 -11.21 1.10 -17.27
C SER A 300 -12.00 0.11 -18.13
N LYS A 301 -12.21 0.47 -19.39
CA LYS A 301 -12.78 -0.40 -20.43
C LYS A 301 -11.68 -1.08 -21.26
N THR A 302 -10.45 -0.59 -21.16
CA THR A 302 -9.30 -1.13 -21.87
C THR A 302 -8.85 -2.42 -21.23
N SER A 303 -8.81 -3.49 -22.02
CA SER A 303 -8.31 -4.80 -21.61
C SER A 303 -7.00 -5.08 -22.31
N PHE A 304 -5.98 -5.42 -21.52
CA PHE A 304 -4.69 -5.84 -22.04
C PHE A 304 -4.60 -7.37 -22.09
N LYS A 305 -4.24 -7.91 -23.25
CA LYS A 305 -3.89 -9.32 -23.41
C LYS A 305 -2.50 -9.61 -22.86
N HIS A 306 -1.61 -8.63 -22.97
CA HIS A 306 -0.24 -8.72 -22.54
C HIS A 306 0.30 -7.36 -22.11
N ILE A 307 1.01 -7.32 -20.99
CA ILE A 307 1.83 -6.20 -20.55
C ILE A 307 3.13 -6.78 -20.02
N HIS A 308 4.26 -6.21 -20.44
CA HIS A 308 5.57 -6.47 -19.89
C HIS A 308 6.24 -5.13 -19.59
N LEU A 309 6.16 -4.72 -18.33
CA LEU A 309 6.79 -3.51 -17.79
C LEU A 309 8.12 -3.87 -17.12
N LYS A 310 9.18 -3.12 -17.44
CA LYS A 310 10.50 -3.24 -16.80
C LYS A 310 11.18 -1.88 -16.67
N GLY A 311 12.10 -1.78 -15.73
CA GLY A 311 12.97 -0.61 -15.56
C GLY A 311 14.36 -1.02 -15.10
N ASN A 312 15.36 -0.16 -15.35
CA ASN A 312 16.73 -0.33 -14.85
C ASN A 312 16.92 0.36 -13.48
N PHE A 313 16.08 0.00 -12.51
CA PHE A 313 16.14 0.52 -11.15
C PHE A 313 17.54 0.36 -10.54
N SER A 314 18.00 1.38 -9.83
CA SER A 314 19.25 1.35 -9.07
C SER A 314 19.05 0.70 -7.69
N SER A 315 17.82 0.74 -7.15
CA SER A 315 17.45 0.08 -5.89
C SER A 315 17.34 -1.44 -6.06
N GLU A 316 17.89 -2.19 -5.11
CA GLU A 316 17.66 -3.64 -5.01
C GLU A 316 16.24 -3.98 -4.52
N ILE A 317 15.55 -3.01 -3.92
CA ILE A 317 14.20 -3.17 -3.39
C ILE A 317 13.25 -2.43 -4.32
N VAL A 318 12.46 -3.21 -5.06
CA VAL A 318 11.40 -2.72 -5.95
C VAL A 318 10.10 -3.39 -5.52
N TYR A 319 9.04 -2.58 -5.48
CA TYR A 319 7.70 -2.97 -5.07
C TYR A 319 6.78 -3.01 -6.31
N PRO A 320 6.74 -4.14 -7.06
CA PRO A 320 5.87 -4.25 -8.22
C PRO A 320 4.42 -4.45 -7.80
N SER A 321 3.53 -3.65 -8.37
CA SER A 321 2.09 -3.71 -8.13
C SER A 321 1.33 -3.73 -9.46
N VAL A 322 0.16 -4.36 -9.45
CA VAL A 322 -0.76 -4.37 -10.58
C VAL A 322 -2.18 -4.30 -10.05
N LEU A 323 -2.95 -3.35 -10.56
CA LEU A 323 -4.35 -3.17 -10.21
C LEU A 323 -5.19 -3.11 -11.48
N GLN A 324 -6.31 -3.82 -11.47
CA GLN A 324 -7.29 -3.82 -12.56
C GLN A 324 -8.47 -2.91 -12.21
N SER A 325 -9.38 -2.74 -13.17
CA SER A 325 -10.58 -1.91 -13.03
C SER A 325 -11.34 -2.16 -11.72
N SER A 326 -11.91 -1.10 -11.16
CA SER A 326 -12.65 -1.13 -9.89
C SER A 326 -11.77 -1.50 -8.68
N MET A 327 -10.50 -1.10 -8.73
CA MET A 327 -9.51 -1.31 -7.65
C MET A 327 -9.45 -2.75 -7.17
N ARG A 328 -9.42 -3.71 -8.10
CA ARG A 328 -9.19 -5.12 -7.73
C ARG A 328 -7.72 -5.46 -7.94
N LEU A 329 -7.17 -6.25 -7.04
CA LEU A 329 -5.85 -6.86 -7.26
C LEU A 329 -5.96 -7.88 -8.38
N VAL A 330 -4.85 -8.07 -9.09
CA VAL A 330 -4.75 -9.05 -10.16
C VAL A 330 -4.26 -10.38 -9.56
N PRO A 331 -4.97 -11.51 -9.80
CA PRO A 331 -4.58 -12.80 -9.24
C PRO A 331 -3.17 -13.21 -9.66
N ARG A 332 -2.43 -13.88 -8.76
CA ARG A 332 -1.09 -14.42 -9.03
C ARG A 332 -1.03 -15.29 -10.30
N SER A 333 -2.11 -15.99 -10.63
CA SER A 333 -2.15 -16.90 -11.78
C SER A 333 -1.98 -16.21 -13.14
N VAL A 334 -2.12 -14.88 -13.21
CA VAL A 334 -2.08 -14.14 -14.48
C VAL A 334 -0.95 -13.09 -14.56
N TRP A 335 -0.14 -12.94 -13.51
CA TRP A 335 1.04 -12.08 -13.56
C TRP A 335 2.16 -12.56 -12.62
N ASP A 336 3.40 -12.26 -13.00
CA ASP A 336 4.57 -12.57 -12.19
C ASP A 336 5.58 -11.41 -12.24
N ARG A 337 6.56 -11.43 -11.35
CA ARG A 337 7.69 -10.51 -11.34
C ARG A 337 8.98 -11.27 -11.62
N HIS A 338 9.89 -10.64 -12.35
CA HIS A 338 11.22 -11.19 -12.60
C HIS A 338 12.29 -10.18 -12.19
N HIS A 339 13.27 -10.65 -11.41
CA HIS A 339 14.47 -9.89 -11.12
C HIS A 339 15.57 -10.33 -12.07
N HIS A 340 15.99 -9.42 -12.96
CA HIS A 340 17.11 -9.67 -13.85
C HIS A 340 18.43 -9.38 -13.11
N ASP A 341 18.95 -10.42 -12.47
CA ASP A 341 20.22 -10.32 -11.75
C ASP A 341 21.40 -10.39 -12.74
N ASN A 342 21.96 -9.24 -13.10
CA ASN A 342 23.08 -9.15 -14.05
C ASN A 342 24.39 -9.83 -13.55
N LYS A 343 24.41 -10.34 -12.30
CA LYS A 343 25.59 -10.97 -11.69
C LYS A 343 25.92 -12.38 -12.20
N LYS A 344 25.14 -12.98 -13.11
CA LYS A 344 25.41 -14.34 -13.65
C LYS A 344 26.05 -14.41 -15.05
N ARG A 345 26.60 -13.32 -15.60
CA ARG A 345 27.22 -13.36 -16.95
C ARG A 345 28.74 -13.53 -17.02
N HIS A 346 29.45 -13.72 -15.91
CA HIS A 346 30.89 -14.03 -15.91
C HIS A 346 31.22 -15.28 -15.11
N SER A 347 30.83 -16.44 -15.64
CA SER A 347 31.51 -17.72 -15.38
C SER A 347 31.21 -18.69 -16.51
N ARG A 348 31.98 -18.58 -17.59
CA ARG A 348 32.27 -19.67 -18.52
C ARG A 348 33.73 -19.61 -18.89
#